data_AF-A0A257LZR1-F1
#
_entry.id   AF-A0A257LZR1-F1
#
_cell.length_a   1.000
_cell.length_b   1.000
_cell.length_c   1.000
_cell.angle_alpha   90.00
_cell.angle_beta   90.00
_cell.angle_gamma   90.00
#
_symmetry.space_group_name_H-M   'P 1'
#
loop_
_entity.id
_entity.type
_entity.pdbx_description
1 polymer ?
#
loop_
_entity_poly.entity_id
_entity_poly.type
_entity_poly.pdbx_seq_one_letter_code
_entity_poly.pdbx_strand_id
1 'polypeptide(L)'
;GRVSFNGVPPGVEVFPAMQHGGPYPASTDSRFTSVGTAALFRFVRPVSYQNAPQCLLPPALQNTNPLGIIRLVNGQPSADPLP
;
A
#
# COMPACT_ATOMS: atom_id res chain seq x y z
N GLY A 1 -8.80 10.68 -12.19
CA GLY A 1 -7.68 9.82 -12.60
C GLY A 1 -8.15 8.47 -13.12
N ARG A 2 -9.38 8.36 -13.61
CA ARG A 2 -9.94 7.13 -14.17
C ARG A 2 -10.39 7.44 -15.59
N VAL A 3 -10.06 6.55 -16.52
CA VAL A 3 -10.51 6.62 -17.92
C VAL A 3 -11.47 5.46 -18.15
N SER A 4 -12.58 5.73 -18.83
CA SER A 4 -13.60 4.74 -19.16
C SER A 4 -13.87 4.78 -20.66
N PHE A 5 -14.08 3.61 -21.26
CA PHE A 5 -14.35 3.46 -22.68
C PHE A 5 -15.75 2.87 -22.87
N ASN A 6 -16.53 3.44 -23.78
CA ASN A 6 -17.82 2.92 -24.26
C ASN A 6 -18.82 2.52 -23.15
N GLY A 7 -18.94 3.36 -22.11
CA GLY A 7 -19.95 3.25 -21.08
C GLY A 7 -20.23 4.61 -20.46
N VAL A 8 -21.46 4.84 -20.00
CA VAL A 8 -21.69 5.84 -18.95
C VAL A 8 -20.95 5.36 -17.72
N PRO A 9 -20.21 6.23 -16.98
CA PRO A 9 -19.35 5.77 -15.91
C PRO A 9 -20.20 4.93 -14.95
N PRO A 10 -19.96 3.61 -14.86
CA PRO A 10 -20.69 2.80 -13.91
C PRO A 10 -20.38 3.35 -12.52
N GLY A 11 -21.25 3.02 -11.56
CA GLY A 11 -21.04 3.31 -10.15
C GLY A 11 -19.58 3.06 -9.74
N VAL A 12 -19.11 3.79 -8.74
CA VAL A 12 -17.73 3.66 -8.29
C VAL A 12 -17.55 2.30 -7.60
N GLU A 13 -17.04 1.33 -8.34
CA GLU A 13 -16.78 0.00 -7.82
C GLU A 13 -15.64 0.01 -6.79
N VAL A 14 -15.74 -0.85 -5.77
CA VAL A 14 -14.78 -0.92 -4.67
C VAL A 14 -13.84 -2.11 -4.90
N PHE A 15 -12.72 -1.87 -5.58
CA PHE A 15 -11.71 -2.89 -5.88
C PHE A 15 -10.27 -2.33 -5.80
N PRO A 16 -9.22 -3.18 -5.74
CA PRO A 16 -7.84 -2.72 -5.52
C PRO A 16 -7.27 -1.76 -6.57
N ALA A 17 -7.69 -1.88 -7.83
CA ALA A 17 -7.20 -1.06 -8.94
C ALA A 17 -8.03 0.24 -9.15
N MET A 18 -8.94 0.59 -8.25
CA MET A 18 -9.74 1.81 -8.35
C MET A 18 -8.91 3.09 -8.12
N GLN A 19 -9.06 4.08 -9.02
CA GLN A 19 -8.52 5.43 -8.87
C GLN A 19 -9.64 6.48 -8.81
N HIS A 20 -10.22 6.68 -7.63
CA HIS A 20 -11.22 7.71 -7.36
C HIS A 20 -10.54 8.97 -6.80
N GLY A 21 -10.41 9.99 -7.65
CA GLY A 21 -9.62 11.20 -7.41
C GLY A 21 -9.09 11.76 -8.74
N GLY A 22 -8.00 12.52 -8.72
CA GLY A 22 -7.35 13.08 -9.92
C GLY A 22 -6.66 14.41 -9.64
N PRO A 23 -6.12 15.07 -10.67
CA PRO A 23 -5.63 16.45 -10.56
C PRO A 23 -6.70 17.40 -9.99
N TYR A 24 -6.26 18.47 -9.35
CA TYR A 24 -7.15 19.52 -8.87
C TYR A 24 -8.09 20.02 -9.99
N PRO A 25 -9.41 20.22 -9.74
CA PRO A 25 -10.10 20.21 -8.44
C PRO A 25 -10.68 18.86 -8.01
N ALA A 26 -10.45 17.77 -8.76
CA ALA A 26 -11.02 16.46 -8.42
C ALA A 26 -10.46 15.88 -7.10
N SER A 27 -9.23 16.26 -6.73
CA SER A 27 -8.62 15.99 -5.43
C SER A 27 -7.64 17.10 -5.08
N THR A 28 -7.41 17.31 -3.77
CA THR A 28 -6.32 18.16 -3.27
C THR A 28 -4.96 17.44 -3.26
N ASP A 29 -4.94 16.11 -3.32
CA ASP A 29 -3.74 15.30 -3.54
C ASP A 29 -4.03 14.25 -4.62
N SER A 30 -3.44 14.44 -5.81
CA SER A 30 -3.70 13.61 -6.98
C SER A 30 -2.92 12.29 -6.99
N ARG A 31 -1.97 12.10 -6.05
CA ARG A 31 -1.14 10.89 -5.95
C ARG A 31 -1.90 9.71 -5.37
N PHE A 32 -3.00 9.96 -4.67
CA PHE A 32 -3.80 8.95 -3.96
C PHE A 32 -5.19 8.74 -4.57
N THR A 33 -5.85 7.68 -4.12
CA THR A 33 -7.27 7.39 -4.35
C THR A 33 -8.04 7.48 -3.03
N SER A 34 -9.31 7.89 -3.08
CA SER A 34 -10.21 7.87 -1.92
C SER A 34 -11.07 6.60 -1.80
N VAL A 35 -11.11 5.76 -2.84
CA VAL A 35 -11.84 4.48 -2.90
C VAL A 35 -10.90 3.36 -3.36
N GLY A 36 -11.11 2.13 -2.85
CA GLY A 36 -10.27 0.97 -3.13
C GLY A 36 -9.21 0.74 -2.04
N THR A 37 -8.54 -0.41 -2.06
CA THR A 37 -7.61 -0.80 -0.98
C THR A 37 -6.40 0.14 -0.87
N ALA A 38 -5.93 0.71 -1.98
CA ALA A 38 -4.86 1.70 -2.00
C ALA A 38 -5.21 3.01 -1.27
N ALA A 39 -6.49 3.26 -0.96
CA ALA A 39 -6.91 4.43 -0.19
C ALA A 39 -6.36 4.44 1.25
N LEU A 40 -5.95 3.28 1.77
CA LEU A 40 -5.26 3.13 3.06
C LEU A 40 -3.97 3.96 3.12
N PHE A 41 -3.26 4.10 1.99
CA PHE A 41 -1.97 4.79 1.95
C PHE A 41 -2.04 6.29 2.30
N ARG A 42 -3.25 6.87 2.36
CA ARG A 42 -3.48 8.24 2.84
C ARG A 42 -3.28 8.42 4.35
N PHE A 43 -3.34 7.33 5.12
CA PHE A 43 -3.36 7.36 6.59
C PHE A 43 -2.14 6.72 7.23
N VAL A 44 -1.16 6.32 6.43
CA VAL A 44 0.07 5.66 6.90
C VAL A 44 1.30 6.39 6.39
N ARG A 45 2.44 6.16 7.04
CA ARG A 45 3.74 6.65 6.61
C ARG A 45 4.80 5.56 6.77
N PRO A 46 5.81 5.50 5.89
CA PRO A 46 6.94 4.60 6.07
C PRO A 46 7.81 5.05 7.25
N VAL A 47 8.39 4.08 7.96
CA VAL A 47 9.39 4.30 9.02
C VAL A 47 10.52 3.29 8.79
N SER A 48 11.76 3.77 8.84
CA SER A 48 12.95 2.93 8.70
C SER A 48 13.54 2.63 10.08
N TYR A 49 14.00 1.39 10.26
CA TYR A 49 14.71 0.93 11.45
C TYR A 49 16.10 0.49 11.04
N GLN A 50 17.14 1.06 11.66
CA GLN A 50 18.52 0.73 11.37
C GLN A 50 19.20 0.20 12.63
N ASN A 51 19.88 -0.94 12.51
CA ASN A 51 20.59 -1.62 13.61
C ASN A 51 19.75 -1.83 14.89
N ALA A 52 18.42 -1.92 14.76
CA ALA A 52 17.53 -2.15 15.88
C ALA A 52 17.59 -3.64 16.30
N PRO A 53 17.69 -3.94 17.61
CA PRO A 53 17.62 -5.32 18.07
C PRO A 53 16.23 -5.92 17.82
N GLN A 54 16.17 -7.23 17.58
CA GLN A 54 14.92 -7.93 17.19
C GLN A 54 13.76 -7.72 18.18
N CYS A 55 14.05 -7.63 19.48
CA CYS A 55 13.03 -7.39 20.51
C CYS A 55 12.39 -6.00 20.47
N LEU A 56 13.01 -5.02 19.80
CA LEU A 56 12.47 -3.67 19.61
C LEU A 56 11.83 -3.49 18.22
N LEU A 57 12.02 -4.44 17.29
CA LEU A 57 11.37 -4.39 16.00
C LEU A 57 9.89 -4.77 16.13
N PRO A 58 8.99 -4.07 15.40
CA PRO A 58 7.61 -4.51 15.29
C PRO A 58 7.56 -5.91 14.64
N PRO A 59 6.56 -6.74 14.95
CA PRO A 59 6.48 -8.12 14.45
C PRO A 59 6.61 -8.25 12.93
N ALA A 60 6.11 -7.28 12.17
CA ALA A 60 6.21 -7.24 10.70
C ALA A 60 7.66 -7.12 10.15
N LEU A 61 8.61 -6.64 10.96
CA LEU A 61 10.01 -6.44 10.57
C LEU A 61 10.97 -7.44 11.22
N GLN A 62 10.50 -8.31 12.11
CA GLN A 62 11.36 -9.30 12.78
C GLN A 62 11.84 -10.38 11.79
N ASN A 63 13.09 -10.86 11.96
CA ASN A 63 13.72 -11.80 11.04
C ASN A 63 12.89 -13.08 10.87
N THR A 64 12.33 -13.60 11.96
CA THR A 64 11.53 -14.84 12.00
C THR A 64 10.21 -14.76 11.22
N ASN A 65 9.78 -13.57 10.79
CA ASN A 65 8.48 -13.33 10.15
C ASN A 65 7.29 -13.96 10.89
N PRO A 66 7.04 -13.59 12.15
CA PRO A 66 5.98 -14.20 12.96
C PRO A 66 4.57 -14.00 12.37
N LEU A 67 4.40 -13.02 11.46
CA LEU A 67 3.13 -12.73 10.79
C LEU A 67 2.97 -13.48 9.46
N GLY A 68 4.00 -14.16 8.95
CA GLY A 68 3.95 -14.85 7.65
C GLY A 68 3.64 -13.94 6.47
N ILE A 69 3.95 -12.63 6.57
CA ILE A 69 3.63 -11.66 5.52
C ILE A 69 4.68 -11.65 4.42
N ILE A 70 4.28 -11.24 3.22
CA ILE A 70 5.21 -10.98 2.11
C ILE A 70 5.99 -9.70 2.40
N ARG A 71 7.32 -9.81 2.34
CA ARG A 71 8.27 -8.70 2.49
C ARG A 71 9.13 -8.60 1.24
N LEU A 72 9.63 -7.41 0.94
CA LEU A 72 10.67 -7.23 -0.09
C LEU A 72 12.04 -7.30 0.57
N VAL A 73 12.81 -8.33 0.24
CA VAL A 73 14.17 -8.56 0.74
C VAL A 73 15.12 -8.43 -0.45
N ASN A 74 16.02 -7.45 -0.43
CA ASN A 74 16.93 -7.15 -1.55
C ASN A 74 16.21 -7.03 -2.92
N GLY A 75 15.01 -6.44 -2.91
CA GLY A 75 14.18 -6.25 -4.11
C GLY A 75 13.35 -7.46 -4.53
N GLN A 76 13.42 -8.60 -3.83
CA GLN A 76 12.65 -9.80 -4.14
C GLN A 76 11.56 -10.06 -3.09
N PRO A 77 10.33 -10.44 -3.50
CA PRO A 77 9.29 -10.87 -2.55
C PRO A 77 9.67 -12.18 -1.85
N SER A 78 9.58 -12.22 -0.53
CA SER A 78 9.77 -13.45 0.27
C SER A 78 8.91 -13.42 1.54
N ALA A 79 8.41 -14.59 1.94
CA ALA A 79 7.79 -14.84 3.23
C ALA A 79 8.74 -15.54 4.22
N ASP A 80 9.93 -15.92 3.77
CA ASP A 80 10.82 -16.76 4.54
C ASP A 80 11.45 -16.00 5.71
N PRO A 81 11.80 -16.70 6.79
CA PRO A 81 12.64 -16.15 7.83
C PRO A 81 13.99 -15.68 7.27
N LEU A 82 14.51 -14.59 7.84
CA LEU A 82 15.88 -14.13 7.57
C LEU A 82 16.85 -14.80 8.56
N PRO A 83 18.12 -15.03 8.15
CA PRO A 83 19.16 -15.50 9.04
C PRO A 83 19.45 -14.53 10.20
#